data_AF-C5DCK6-F1
#
_entry.id   AF-C5DCK6-F1
#
_cell.length_a   1.000
_cell.length_b   1.000
_cell.length_c   1.000
_cell.angle_alpha   90.00
_cell.angle_beta   90.00
_cell.angle_gamma   90.00
#
_symmetry.space_group_name_H-M   'P 1'
#
loop_
_entity.id
_entity.type
_entity.pdbx_description
1 polymer ?
#
loop_
_entity_poly.entity_id
_entity_poly.type
_entity_poly.pdbx_seq_one_letter_code
_entity_poly.pdbx_strand_id
1 'polypeptide(L)'
;MSTFFRGPVCGTDNCRSRLWRIIDGRRTCQYGHVMEGDVEFNDDEDDINSMGVITRRLNLTTNATGSFRSSMNSQSQLSQKEDANQKVYGAEGERLFLRCFQYILKLQCTWLIEHQNFPPVFTDVVKLMWMRFIRSLEIADQRSATGDDNGGTSMQVPGKKPRLSLLSSICLLYMANTHLRMPVHSCDYIRWICSMKLVYFKANLHLPALWRKQLPNYYHQVLEGGKTPSEGQFFHKLAHMCFAVQLSSCFSTYVSYEALTLKLLFAVKLPPQILFDVKELIRISGESDSSFCLYENHRERVERLYQCSDLRIAAYFILAVRYKILQDDPFFVNYCLAWLEIEGSEDSPAATEDLVTKLSHDAASLHQNNHRWSDQQTTDYLDWMEQHFLPASTKTQTEAQTIDHRIASKKLYSMFPLEKAPTGSAEDRATRPSYVDKTQEAYLEISDALAHGVRVPRQKQTPMLAQLAEAKLLREISYRFAVSQPQLRECLGHLQSRICKTRNSMNCAS
;
A
#
# COMPACT_ATOMS: atom_id res chain seq x y z
N MET A 1 -73.95 -20.15 12.34
CA MET A 1 -73.50 -20.70 13.63
C MET A 1 -72.37 -19.82 14.14
N SER A 2 -72.55 -19.12 15.27
CA SER A 2 -71.53 -18.22 15.80
C SER A 2 -70.30 -19.01 16.25
N THR A 3 -69.12 -18.61 15.75
CA THR A 3 -67.83 -19.22 16.07
C THR A 3 -67.35 -18.75 17.45
N PHE A 4 -66.83 -19.66 18.26
CA PHE A 4 -66.23 -19.30 19.55
C PHE A 4 -64.83 -18.72 19.35
N PHE A 5 -64.50 -17.66 20.10
CA PHE A 5 -63.14 -17.10 20.19
C PHE A 5 -62.56 -17.26 21.60
N ARG A 6 -61.24 -17.20 21.72
CA ARG A 6 -60.55 -17.31 23.02
C ARG A 6 -60.43 -15.95 23.69
N GLY A 7 -60.85 -15.86 24.94
CA GLY A 7 -60.81 -14.67 25.78
C GLY A 7 -60.28 -14.97 27.20
N PRO A 8 -60.49 -14.05 28.16
CA PRO A 8 -60.18 -14.29 29.57
C PRO A 8 -61.01 -15.44 30.14
N VAL A 9 -60.66 -15.92 31.34
CA VAL A 9 -61.42 -17.00 32.00
C VAL A 9 -62.76 -16.46 32.51
N CYS A 10 -63.84 -17.20 32.32
CA CYS A 10 -65.21 -16.82 32.74
C CYS A 10 -65.34 -16.50 34.23
N GLY A 11 -64.81 -17.37 35.11
CA GLY A 11 -64.76 -17.10 36.56
C GLY A 11 -66.10 -17.23 37.30
N THR A 12 -67.24 -16.97 36.67
CA THR A 12 -68.59 -17.16 37.23
C THR A 12 -68.81 -18.63 37.61
N ASP A 13 -69.23 -18.90 38.85
CA ASP A 13 -69.43 -20.25 39.40
C ASP A 13 -68.23 -21.19 39.19
N ASN A 14 -67.01 -20.66 39.35
CA ASN A 14 -65.75 -21.41 39.14
C ASN A 14 -65.58 -21.97 37.71
N CYS A 15 -66.26 -21.38 36.73
CA CYS A 15 -66.17 -21.78 35.33
C CYS A 15 -64.81 -21.42 34.73
N ARG A 16 -64.08 -22.46 34.29
CA ARG A 16 -62.74 -22.33 33.68
C ARG A 16 -62.76 -22.10 32.16
N SER A 17 -63.93 -21.90 31.55
CA SER A 17 -64.01 -21.67 30.12
C SER A 17 -63.26 -20.41 29.72
N ARG A 18 -62.53 -20.50 28.61
CA ARG A 18 -61.90 -19.36 27.90
C ARG A 18 -62.53 -19.12 26.53
N LEU A 19 -63.57 -19.88 26.19
CA LEU A 19 -64.24 -19.82 24.90
C LEU A 19 -65.51 -18.99 25.05
N TRP A 20 -65.59 -17.95 24.24
CA TRP A 20 -66.64 -16.94 24.24
C TRP A 20 -67.28 -16.82 22.86
N ARG A 21 -68.57 -16.51 22.83
CA ARG A 21 -69.29 -16.10 21.63
C ARG A 21 -70.14 -14.87 21.96
N ILE A 22 -70.35 -14.01 20.98
CA ILE A 22 -71.20 -12.83 21.15
C ILE A 22 -72.62 -13.21 20.71
N ILE A 23 -73.58 -12.94 21.57
CA ILE A 23 -75.02 -13.09 21.31
C ILE A 23 -75.66 -11.78 21.79
N ASP A 24 -76.37 -11.09 20.90
CA ASP A 24 -77.06 -9.83 21.20
C ASP A 24 -76.17 -8.78 21.91
N GLY A 25 -74.94 -8.60 21.41
CA GLY A 25 -73.96 -7.65 21.97
C GLY A 25 -73.35 -8.04 23.31
N ARG A 26 -73.60 -9.27 23.80
CA ARG A 26 -73.05 -9.77 25.08
C ARG A 26 -72.16 -11.00 24.88
N ARG A 27 -70.99 -11.02 25.53
CA ARG A 27 -70.11 -12.18 25.54
C ARG A 27 -70.65 -13.27 26.46
N THR A 28 -70.97 -14.41 25.86
CA THR A 28 -71.45 -15.61 26.54
C THR A 28 -70.43 -16.73 26.41
N CYS A 29 -70.07 -17.39 27.52
CA CYS A 29 -69.11 -18.47 27.50
C CYS A 29 -69.72 -19.76 26.90
N GLN A 30 -68.90 -20.76 26.57
CA GLN A 30 -69.37 -22.04 26.02
C GLN A 30 -70.42 -22.77 26.89
N TYR A 31 -70.47 -22.48 28.19
CA TYR A 31 -71.41 -23.08 29.14
C TYR A 31 -72.63 -22.18 29.44
N GLY A 32 -72.76 -21.04 28.75
CA GLY A 32 -73.95 -20.17 28.85
C GLY A 32 -73.87 -19.04 29.87
N HIS A 33 -72.74 -18.85 30.57
CA HIS A 33 -72.58 -17.71 31.47
C HIS A 33 -72.29 -16.43 30.69
N VAL A 34 -72.95 -15.34 31.07
CA VAL A 34 -72.77 -14.01 30.47
C VAL A 34 -71.69 -13.25 31.23
N MET A 35 -70.76 -12.62 30.50
CA MET A 35 -69.75 -11.76 31.11
C MET A 35 -70.39 -10.42 31.51
N GLU A 36 -70.42 -10.11 32.80
CA GLU A 36 -70.90 -8.84 33.30
C GLU A 36 -69.87 -7.73 33.06
N GLY A 37 -70.32 -6.56 32.61
CA GLY A 37 -69.47 -5.38 32.39
C GLY A 37 -68.65 -5.38 31.09
N ASP A 38 -68.88 -6.32 30.18
CA ASP A 38 -68.29 -6.30 28.84
C ASP A 38 -69.02 -5.27 27.99
N VAL A 39 -68.32 -4.19 27.61
CA VAL A 39 -68.82 -3.14 26.74
C VAL A 39 -68.24 -3.38 25.35
N GLU A 40 -69.11 -3.60 24.36
CA GLU A 40 -68.73 -3.66 22.96
C GLU A 40 -68.52 -2.24 22.44
N PHE A 41 -67.27 -1.91 22.12
CA PHE A 41 -66.95 -0.70 21.38
C PHE A 41 -67.16 -0.99 19.90
N ASN A 42 -68.33 -0.61 19.39
CA ASN A 42 -68.59 -0.56 17.96
C ASN A 42 -68.40 0.90 17.54
N ASP A 43 -67.30 1.22 16.87
CA ASP A 43 -67.16 2.51 16.20
C ASP A 43 -67.99 2.41 14.91
N ASP A 44 -69.19 2.97 14.91
CA ASP A 44 -70.02 3.05 13.71
C ASP A 44 -69.35 4.02 12.72
N GLU A 45 -68.78 3.49 11.64
CA GLU A 45 -68.00 4.26 10.65
C GLU A 45 -68.86 5.14 9.70
N ASP A 46 -70.19 5.16 9.86
CA ASP A 46 -71.09 5.76 8.87
C ASP A 46 -71.28 7.28 9.00
N ASP A 47 -70.64 7.95 9.97
CA ASP A 47 -70.67 9.43 10.12
C ASP A 47 -69.26 10.08 10.00
N ILE A 48 -68.38 9.49 9.19
CA ILE A 48 -67.01 9.97 8.94
C ILE A 48 -67.01 11.06 7.85
N ASN A 49 -67.58 12.22 8.14
CA ASN A 49 -67.30 13.45 7.38
C ASN A 49 -66.50 14.49 8.20
N SER A 50 -65.99 14.10 9.37
CA SER A 50 -65.09 14.92 10.20
C SER A 50 -63.77 14.20 10.46
N MET A 51 -62.74 14.62 9.71
CA MET A 51 -61.34 14.19 9.84
C MET A 51 -60.80 14.30 11.27
N GLY A 52 -60.37 13.17 11.84
CA GLY A 52 -59.26 13.13 12.78
C GLY A 52 -57.96 12.83 12.02
N VAL A 53 -56.98 13.75 12.03
CA VAL A 53 -55.65 13.45 11.47
C VAL A 53 -54.99 12.38 12.34
N ILE A 54 -54.64 11.23 11.77
CA ILE A 54 -53.89 10.17 12.47
C ILE A 54 -52.50 10.72 12.82
N THR A 55 -52.29 11.11 14.08
CA THR A 55 -51.09 11.84 14.49
C THR A 55 -49.91 10.95 14.90
N ARG A 56 -50.12 9.64 15.16
CA ARG A 56 -49.05 8.70 15.54
C ARG A 56 -49.36 7.26 15.08
N ARG A 57 -48.44 6.63 14.33
CA ARG A 57 -48.49 5.18 14.04
C ARG A 57 -48.02 4.39 15.25
N LEU A 58 -48.95 3.99 16.11
CA LEU A 58 -48.72 2.96 17.13
C LEU A 58 -49.25 1.63 16.60
N ASN A 59 -48.40 0.60 16.51
CA ASN A 59 -48.82 -0.76 16.14
C ASN A 59 -49.51 -1.45 17.34
N LEU A 60 -50.60 -0.89 17.82
CA LEU A 60 -51.51 -1.56 18.74
C LEU A 60 -52.56 -2.27 17.88
N THR A 61 -52.40 -3.57 17.67
CA THR A 61 -53.43 -4.37 17.02
C THR A 61 -54.44 -4.81 18.07
N THR A 62 -55.72 -4.48 17.89
CA THR A 62 -56.81 -5.06 18.65
C THR A 62 -57.09 -6.45 18.09
N ASN A 63 -57.16 -7.47 18.94
CA ASN A 63 -57.82 -8.72 18.55
C ASN A 63 -59.34 -8.50 18.59
N ALA A 64 -60.13 -9.41 18.01
CA ALA A 64 -61.61 -9.39 17.99
C ALA A 64 -62.31 -9.28 19.38
N THR A 65 -61.53 -9.12 20.45
CA THR A 65 -61.99 -8.95 21.84
C THR A 65 -61.73 -7.55 22.41
N GLY A 66 -61.28 -6.57 21.60
CA GLY A 66 -61.10 -5.17 22.00
C GLY A 66 -59.97 -4.92 23.02
N SER A 67 -59.09 -5.90 23.24
CA SER A 67 -57.99 -5.78 24.21
C SER A 67 -56.66 -5.51 23.50
N PHE A 68 -56.00 -4.42 23.86
CA PHE A 68 -54.68 -4.05 23.34
C PHE A 68 -53.61 -5.00 23.85
N ARG A 69 -52.95 -5.74 22.94
CA ARG A 69 -51.68 -6.42 23.23
C ARG A 69 -50.57 -5.80 22.41
N SER A 70 -49.52 -5.35 23.07
CA SER A 70 -48.29 -4.89 22.43
C SER A 70 -47.72 -6.02 21.57
N SER A 71 -47.36 -5.73 20.31
CA SER A 71 -46.74 -6.73 19.42
C SER A 71 -45.34 -7.11 19.92
N MET A 72 -45.25 -8.06 20.84
CA MET A 72 -43.97 -8.58 21.33
C MET A 72 -43.39 -9.57 20.31
N ASN A 73 -42.72 -9.07 19.26
CA ASN A 73 -41.58 -9.69 18.54
C ASN A 73 -41.46 -9.20 17.08
N SER A 74 -40.88 -8.03 16.88
CA SER A 74 -40.37 -7.67 15.53
C SER A 74 -38.97 -7.07 15.54
N GLN A 75 -38.50 -6.51 16.66
CA GLN A 75 -37.19 -5.85 16.71
C GLN A 75 -36.01 -6.81 16.96
N SER A 76 -36.22 -7.94 17.65
CA SER A 76 -35.12 -8.86 18.00
C SER A 76 -34.53 -9.59 16.79
N GLN A 77 -35.32 -9.89 15.75
CA GLN A 77 -34.81 -10.55 14.54
C GLN A 77 -34.04 -9.62 13.58
N LEU A 78 -34.33 -8.31 13.61
CA LEU A 78 -33.58 -7.31 12.83
C LEU A 78 -32.18 -7.08 13.43
N SER A 79 -32.07 -6.99 14.76
CA SER A 79 -30.79 -6.89 15.48
C SER A 79 -29.88 -8.11 15.22
N GLN A 80 -30.43 -9.32 15.27
CA GLN A 80 -29.64 -10.55 15.10
C GLN A 80 -29.05 -10.72 13.68
N LYS A 81 -29.66 -10.13 12.65
CA LYS A 81 -29.10 -10.11 11.29
C LYS A 81 -27.97 -9.10 11.14
N GLU A 82 -28.00 -8.00 11.89
CA GLU A 82 -26.92 -7.00 11.92
C GLU A 82 -25.70 -7.50 12.71
N ASP A 83 -25.91 -8.33 13.74
CA ASP A 83 -24.85 -8.91 14.57
C ASP A 83 -23.86 -9.80 13.79
N ALA A 84 -24.29 -10.47 12.71
CA ALA A 84 -23.43 -11.35 11.91
C ALA A 84 -22.27 -10.61 11.20
N ASN A 85 -22.36 -9.28 11.02
CA ASN A 85 -21.30 -8.44 10.46
C ASN A 85 -20.78 -7.42 11.48
N GLN A 86 -20.97 -7.65 12.78
CA GLN A 86 -20.51 -6.74 13.80
C GLN A 86 -18.98 -6.59 13.73
N LYS A 87 -18.51 -5.35 13.81
CA LYS A 87 -17.07 -5.05 13.82
C LYS A 87 -16.44 -5.59 15.09
N VAL A 88 -15.33 -6.31 14.93
CA VAL A 88 -14.60 -6.96 16.01
C VAL A 88 -13.53 -6.01 16.54
N TYR A 89 -13.56 -5.67 17.82
CA TYR A 89 -12.62 -4.74 18.47
C TYR A 89 -11.72 -5.44 19.49
N GLY A 90 -10.69 -4.74 19.97
CA GLY A 90 -9.75 -5.25 20.96
C GLY A 90 -8.83 -6.36 20.42
N ALA A 91 -8.48 -7.32 21.29
CA ALA A 91 -7.53 -8.39 20.96
C ALA A 91 -8.01 -9.30 19.82
N GLU A 92 -9.32 -9.53 19.70
CA GLU A 92 -9.88 -10.32 18.61
C GLU A 92 -9.79 -9.55 17.27
N GLY A 93 -10.00 -8.24 17.30
CA GLY A 93 -9.77 -7.35 16.14
C GLY A 93 -8.30 -7.32 15.71
N GLU A 94 -7.37 -7.32 16.67
CA GLU A 94 -5.93 -7.39 16.39
C GLU A 94 -5.53 -8.72 15.74
N ARG A 95 -6.06 -9.86 16.24
CA ARG A 95 -5.86 -11.17 15.61
C ARG A 95 -6.42 -11.22 14.19
N LEU A 96 -7.61 -10.68 13.98
CA LEU A 96 -8.20 -10.58 12.64
C LEU A 96 -7.35 -9.71 11.72
N PHE A 97 -6.84 -8.58 12.21
CA PHE A 97 -5.93 -7.72 11.47
C PHE A 97 -4.64 -8.46 11.08
N LEU A 98 -4.00 -9.19 12.00
CA LEU A 98 -2.81 -10.00 11.70
C LEU A 98 -3.10 -11.07 10.64
N ARG A 99 -4.29 -11.70 10.69
CA ARG A 99 -4.73 -12.65 9.67
C ARG A 99 -4.92 -12.00 8.30
N CYS A 100 -5.54 -10.82 8.26
CA CYS A 100 -5.69 -10.03 7.03
C CYS A 100 -4.34 -9.61 6.46
N PHE A 101 -3.41 -9.17 7.32
CA PHE A 101 -2.05 -8.79 6.92
C PHE A 101 -1.28 -9.98 6.35
N GLN A 102 -1.35 -11.14 7.01
CA GLN A 102 -0.75 -12.39 6.53
C GLN A 102 -1.32 -12.80 5.17
N TYR A 103 -2.63 -12.62 4.95
CA TYR A 103 -3.25 -12.90 3.66
C TYR A 103 -2.73 -11.99 2.55
N ILE A 104 -2.58 -10.69 2.82
CA ILE A 104 -1.98 -9.74 1.86
C ILE A 104 -0.52 -10.12 1.56
N LEU A 105 0.26 -10.46 2.59
CA LEU A 105 1.65 -10.90 2.43
C LEU A 105 1.73 -12.17 1.56
N LYS A 106 0.78 -13.09 1.71
CA LYS A 106 0.67 -14.28 0.86
C LYS A 106 0.41 -13.89 -0.60
N LEU A 107 -0.55 -13.00 -0.87
CA LEU A 107 -0.82 -12.51 -2.22
C LEU A 107 0.42 -11.88 -2.88
N GLN A 108 1.16 -11.07 -2.11
CA GLN A 108 2.41 -10.48 -2.57
C GLN A 108 3.46 -11.53 -2.91
N CYS A 109 3.64 -12.57 -2.06
CA CYS A 109 4.57 -13.67 -2.34
C CYS A 109 4.16 -14.47 -3.57
N THR A 110 2.88 -14.81 -3.70
CA THR A 110 2.35 -15.54 -4.86
C THR A 110 2.61 -14.76 -6.15
N TRP A 111 2.37 -13.46 -6.15
CA TRP A 111 2.66 -12.62 -7.32
C TRP A 111 4.15 -12.60 -7.66
N LEU A 112 5.04 -12.48 -6.67
CA LEU A 112 6.49 -12.51 -6.91
C LEU A 112 6.96 -13.84 -7.51
N ILE A 113 6.37 -14.95 -7.08
CA ILE A 113 6.71 -16.28 -7.62
C ILE A 113 6.18 -16.44 -9.04
N GLU A 114 4.90 -16.12 -9.26
CA GLU A 114 4.24 -16.35 -10.55
C GLU A 114 4.69 -15.37 -11.66
N HIS A 115 4.90 -14.10 -11.32
CA HIS A 115 5.14 -13.04 -12.31
C HIS A 115 6.60 -12.57 -12.35
N GLN A 116 7.34 -12.66 -11.24
CA GLN A 116 8.76 -12.28 -11.18
C GLN A 116 9.70 -13.49 -11.11
N ASN A 117 9.16 -14.72 -11.21
CA ASN A 117 9.91 -15.98 -11.18
C ASN A 117 10.80 -16.16 -9.94
N PHE A 118 10.32 -15.71 -8.77
CA PHE A 118 11.02 -15.94 -7.52
C PHE A 118 11.00 -17.44 -7.18
N PRO A 119 12.07 -17.98 -6.55
CA PRO A 119 12.10 -19.39 -6.17
C PRO A 119 10.99 -19.68 -5.14
N PRO A 120 10.37 -20.87 -5.17
CA PRO A 120 9.28 -21.20 -4.25
C PRO A 120 9.71 -21.15 -2.77
N VAL A 121 10.98 -21.43 -2.49
CA VAL A 121 11.63 -21.32 -1.16
C VAL A 121 11.51 -19.90 -0.57
N PHE A 122 11.31 -18.88 -1.41
CA PHE A 122 11.06 -17.50 -0.97
C PHE A 122 9.88 -17.40 0.01
N THR A 123 8.79 -18.14 -0.24
CA THR A 123 7.62 -18.14 0.65
C THR A 123 7.96 -18.68 2.03
N ASP A 124 8.81 -19.72 2.11
CA ASP A 124 9.21 -20.33 3.37
C ASP A 124 10.10 -19.39 4.19
N VAL A 125 11.02 -18.68 3.55
CA VAL A 125 11.86 -17.67 4.21
C VAL A 125 11.02 -16.52 4.74
N VAL A 126 10.09 -15.98 3.94
CA VAL A 126 9.18 -14.92 4.39
C VAL A 126 8.32 -15.42 5.57
N LYS A 127 7.83 -16.65 5.52
CA LYS A 127 7.06 -17.26 6.61
C LYS A 127 7.88 -17.36 7.90
N LEU A 128 9.15 -17.77 7.82
CA LEU A 128 10.06 -17.82 8.97
C LEU A 128 10.28 -16.42 9.58
N MET A 129 10.50 -15.40 8.74
CA MET A 129 10.66 -14.02 9.18
C MET A 129 9.37 -13.47 9.80
N TRP A 130 8.22 -13.77 9.23
CA TRP A 130 6.90 -13.40 9.76
C TRP A 130 6.63 -14.04 11.12
N MET A 131 6.94 -15.33 11.29
CA MET A 131 6.77 -16.02 12.58
C MET A 131 7.67 -15.42 13.66
N ARG A 132 8.92 -15.06 13.32
CA ARG A 132 9.80 -14.34 14.26
C ARG A 132 9.26 -12.96 14.60
N PHE A 133 8.73 -12.24 13.62
CA PHE A 133 8.12 -10.94 13.86
C PHE A 133 6.90 -11.04 14.79
N ILE A 134 6.00 -12.02 14.59
CA ILE A 134 4.86 -12.26 15.51
C ILE A 134 5.36 -12.55 16.93
N ARG A 135 6.38 -13.40 17.07
CA ARG A 135 6.98 -13.67 18.38
C ARG A 135 7.53 -12.41 19.04
N SER A 136 8.13 -11.50 18.27
CA SER A 136 8.56 -10.19 18.79
C SER A 136 7.40 -9.32 19.26
N LEU A 137 6.24 -9.37 18.58
CA LEU A 137 5.03 -8.67 19.01
C LEU A 137 4.52 -9.22 20.35
N GLU A 138 4.43 -10.55 20.48
CA GLU A 138 3.98 -11.22 21.70
C GLU A 138 4.86 -10.90 22.91
N ILE A 139 6.19 -10.85 22.71
CA ILE A 139 7.14 -10.48 23.78
C ILE A 139 6.96 -9.00 24.19
N ALA A 140 6.73 -8.10 23.23
CA ALA A 140 6.47 -6.69 23.52
C ALA A 140 5.17 -6.52 24.32
N ASP A 141 4.14 -7.29 23.99
CA ASP A 141 2.86 -7.30 24.69
C ASP A 141 3.01 -7.76 26.14
N GLN A 142 3.75 -8.85 26.37
CA GLN A 142 4.04 -9.34 27.72
C GLN A 142 4.79 -8.29 28.56
N ARG A 143 5.81 -7.64 27.98
CA ARG A 143 6.57 -6.58 28.67
C ARG A 143 5.71 -5.35 29.01
N SER A 144 4.77 -5.00 28.13
CA SER A 144 3.84 -3.89 28.38
C SER A 144 2.81 -4.19 29.47
N ALA A 145 2.50 -5.46 29.71
CA ALA A 145 1.59 -5.89 30.79
C ALA A 145 2.29 -5.98 32.16
N THR A 146 3.62 -6.03 32.22
CA THR A 146 4.40 -6.26 33.44
C THR A 146 5.15 -5.03 34.00
N GLY A 147 5.02 -3.84 33.41
CA GLY A 147 5.60 -2.59 33.98
C GLY A 147 4.59 -1.89 34.90
N ASP A 148 4.62 -2.03 36.23
CA ASP A 148 5.63 -1.71 37.25
C ASP A 148 5.47 -0.27 37.77
N ASP A 149 4.77 -0.18 38.91
CA ASP A 149 4.37 1.01 39.66
C ASP A 149 5.49 1.52 40.59
N ASN A 150 6.74 1.08 40.38
CA ASN A 150 7.85 1.34 41.29
C ASN A 150 8.81 2.39 40.74
N GLY A 151 8.75 3.59 41.34
CA GLY A 151 9.65 4.70 41.07
C GLY A 151 11.11 4.33 41.31
N GLY A 152 11.86 4.14 40.22
CA GLY A 152 13.30 3.94 40.24
C GLY A 152 13.92 4.50 38.97
N THR A 153 14.75 5.53 39.13
CA THR A 153 15.41 6.33 38.09
C THR A 153 16.32 5.49 37.18
N SER A 154 15.74 4.91 36.13
CA SER A 154 16.48 4.38 34.98
C SER A 154 15.75 4.77 33.70
N MET A 155 16.37 5.64 32.90
CA MET A 155 15.85 6.16 31.65
C MET A 155 15.93 5.09 30.55
N GLN A 156 15.13 4.03 30.67
CA GLN A 156 14.84 3.10 29.57
C GLN A 156 13.44 3.42 29.03
N VAL A 157 13.42 3.96 27.81
CA VAL A 157 12.20 4.34 27.09
C VAL A 157 11.29 3.10 26.96
N PRO A 158 10.03 3.15 27.40
CA PRO A 158 9.13 2.01 27.33
C PRO A 158 8.96 1.54 25.87
N GLY A 159 9.18 0.24 25.64
CA GLY A 159 9.14 -0.39 24.34
C GLY A 159 7.76 -0.27 23.69
N LYS A 160 7.61 0.69 22.77
CA LYS A 160 6.41 0.82 21.94
C LYS A 160 6.27 -0.41 21.05
N LYS A 161 5.07 -1.01 21.01
CA LYS A 161 4.75 -2.13 20.12
C LYS A 161 5.14 -1.80 18.67
N PRO A 162 5.79 -2.71 17.92
CA PRO A 162 6.07 -2.53 16.51
C PRO A 162 4.78 -2.24 15.73
N ARG A 163 4.61 -0.99 15.27
CA ARG A 163 3.42 -0.61 14.50
C ARG A 163 3.45 -1.27 13.13
N LEU A 164 2.53 -2.18 12.86
CA LEU A 164 2.38 -2.77 11.52
C LEU A 164 1.81 -1.74 10.54
N SER A 165 2.50 -1.60 9.43
CA SER A 165 2.08 -0.86 8.23
C SER A 165 2.26 -1.73 6.99
N LEU A 166 1.57 -1.42 5.90
CA LEU A 166 1.81 -2.13 4.64
C LEU A 166 3.27 -2.03 4.16
N LEU A 167 3.97 -0.95 4.48
CA LEU A 167 5.41 -0.86 4.23
C LEU A 167 6.22 -1.95 4.94
N SER A 168 5.75 -2.41 6.11
CA SER A 168 6.35 -3.56 6.82
C SER A 168 6.30 -4.85 6.00
N SER A 169 5.24 -5.04 5.20
CA SER A 169 5.12 -6.21 4.31
C SER A 169 6.24 -6.18 3.26
N ILE A 170 6.44 -5.03 2.63
CA ILE A 170 7.51 -4.82 1.65
C ILE A 170 8.90 -4.98 2.28
N CYS A 171 9.10 -4.48 3.50
CA CYS A 171 10.35 -4.69 4.23
C CYS A 171 10.60 -6.18 4.51
N LEU A 172 9.58 -6.97 4.89
CA LEU A 172 9.72 -8.42 5.08
C LEU A 172 10.10 -9.14 3.79
N LEU A 173 9.47 -8.78 2.67
CA LEU A 173 9.82 -9.32 1.36
C LEU A 173 11.27 -8.97 0.99
N TYR A 174 11.69 -7.73 1.23
CA TYR A 174 13.06 -7.29 0.95
C TYR A 174 14.10 -7.99 1.84
N MET A 175 13.81 -8.19 3.13
CA MET A 175 14.68 -8.97 4.04
C MET A 175 14.81 -10.43 3.57
N ALA A 176 13.72 -11.07 3.14
CA ALA A 176 13.79 -12.44 2.61
C ALA A 176 14.58 -12.51 1.30
N ASN A 177 14.44 -11.49 0.45
CA ASN A 177 15.16 -11.36 -0.81
C ASN A 177 16.68 -11.21 -0.60
N THR A 178 17.10 -10.37 0.36
CA THR A 178 18.51 -10.19 0.73
C THR A 178 19.11 -11.46 1.34
N HIS A 179 18.34 -12.19 2.17
CA HIS A 179 18.74 -13.50 2.67
C HIS A 179 19.05 -14.50 1.55
N LEU A 180 18.25 -14.49 0.48
CA LEU A 180 18.42 -15.36 -0.69
C LEU A 180 19.41 -14.82 -1.72
N ARG A 181 20.00 -13.65 -1.49
CA ARG A 181 20.98 -12.99 -2.38
C ARG A 181 20.49 -12.79 -3.82
N MET A 182 19.21 -12.52 -3.96
CA MET A 182 18.60 -12.24 -5.26
C MET A 182 18.93 -10.81 -5.73
N PRO A 183 19.11 -10.56 -7.04
CA PRO A 183 19.52 -9.25 -7.61
C PRO A 183 18.36 -8.23 -7.69
N VAL A 184 17.45 -8.28 -6.72
CA VAL A 184 16.32 -7.36 -6.56
C VAL A 184 16.64 -6.43 -5.40
N HIS A 185 16.41 -5.13 -5.59
CA HIS A 185 16.80 -4.10 -4.62
C HIS A 185 15.57 -3.30 -4.19
N SER A 186 15.74 -2.40 -3.22
CA SER A 186 14.64 -1.56 -2.73
C SER A 186 13.92 -0.79 -3.83
N CYS A 187 14.65 -0.35 -4.87
CA CYS A 187 14.09 0.40 -6.00
C CYS A 187 13.11 -0.43 -6.84
N ASP A 188 13.28 -1.76 -6.93
CA ASP A 188 12.34 -2.62 -7.65
C ASP A 188 11.02 -2.74 -6.89
N TYR A 189 11.09 -2.91 -5.56
CA TYR A 189 9.88 -2.96 -4.73
C TYR A 189 9.11 -1.64 -4.79
N ILE A 190 9.80 -0.50 -4.75
CA ILE A 190 9.18 0.83 -4.90
C ILE A 190 8.52 0.95 -6.28
N ARG A 191 9.21 0.52 -7.34
CA ARG A 191 8.65 0.51 -8.70
C ARG A 191 7.41 -0.38 -8.83
N TRP A 192 7.42 -1.58 -8.24
CA TRP A 192 6.30 -2.52 -8.29
C TRP A 192 5.07 -2.05 -7.51
N ILE A 193 5.26 -1.37 -6.38
CA ILE A 193 4.12 -0.79 -5.64
C ILE A 193 3.54 0.42 -6.37
N CYS A 194 4.39 1.32 -6.90
CA CYS A 194 3.94 2.52 -7.60
C CYS A 194 3.20 2.18 -8.91
N SER A 195 3.67 1.17 -9.64
CA SER A 195 2.99 0.65 -10.83
C SER A 195 1.74 -0.19 -10.54
N MET A 196 1.33 -0.35 -9.27
CA MET A 196 0.20 -1.18 -8.83
C MET A 196 0.27 -2.65 -9.27
N LYS A 197 1.46 -3.15 -9.63
CA LYS A 197 1.69 -4.55 -9.97
C LYS A 197 1.73 -5.42 -8.72
N LEU A 198 2.45 -4.97 -7.70
CA LEU A 198 2.49 -5.60 -6.39
C LEU A 198 1.39 -4.99 -5.51
N VAL A 199 0.57 -5.85 -4.91
CA VAL A 199 -0.55 -5.42 -4.04
C VAL A 199 -0.01 -4.61 -2.86
N TYR A 200 -0.28 -3.30 -2.86
CA TYR A 200 0.10 -2.38 -1.80
C TYR A 200 -1.00 -1.34 -1.58
N PHE A 201 -1.34 -0.58 -2.62
CA PHE A 201 -2.47 0.34 -2.57
C PHE A 201 -3.79 -0.42 -2.58
N LYS A 202 -4.74 0.03 -1.76
CA LYS A 202 -6.08 -0.55 -1.61
C LYS A 202 -6.06 -2.06 -1.37
N ALA A 203 -5.08 -2.56 -0.63
CA ALA A 203 -4.93 -3.99 -0.36
C ALA A 203 -6.15 -4.56 0.42
N ASN A 204 -6.86 -3.71 1.17
CA ASN A 204 -8.14 -4.03 1.80
C ASN A 204 -9.20 -4.57 0.82
N LEU A 205 -9.19 -4.18 -0.45
CA LEU A 205 -10.14 -4.66 -1.47
C LEU A 205 -9.89 -6.11 -1.89
N HIS A 206 -8.67 -6.61 -1.68
CA HIS A 206 -8.30 -7.98 -2.02
C HIS A 206 -8.64 -8.98 -0.90
N LEU A 207 -9.08 -8.50 0.26
CA LEU A 207 -9.46 -9.34 1.39
C LEU A 207 -10.80 -10.06 1.15
N PRO A 208 -10.99 -11.25 1.76
CA PRO A 208 -12.30 -11.89 1.79
C PRO A 208 -13.38 -10.97 2.38
N ALA A 209 -14.56 -10.94 1.76
CA ALA A 209 -15.63 -10.01 2.09
C ALA A 209 -16.06 -10.06 3.58
N LEU A 210 -16.05 -11.26 4.19
CA LEU A 210 -16.39 -11.44 5.60
C LEU A 210 -15.39 -10.75 6.52
N TRP A 211 -14.09 -10.99 6.33
CA TRP A 211 -13.04 -10.37 7.14
C TRP A 211 -13.01 -8.86 6.94
N ARG A 212 -13.26 -8.41 5.70
CA ARG A 212 -13.34 -6.99 5.39
C ARG A 212 -14.50 -6.30 6.11
N LYS A 213 -15.68 -6.93 6.25
CA LYS A 213 -16.81 -6.32 6.98
C LYS A 213 -16.60 -6.28 8.49
N GLN A 214 -15.99 -7.33 9.05
CA GLN A 214 -15.72 -7.47 10.48
C GLN A 214 -14.58 -6.57 10.97
N LEU A 215 -13.71 -6.11 10.07
CA LEU A 215 -12.55 -5.31 10.44
C LEU A 215 -12.93 -3.86 10.79
N PRO A 216 -12.41 -3.31 11.90
CA PRO A 216 -12.55 -1.90 12.22
C PRO A 216 -11.97 -0.94 11.16
N ASN A 217 -12.54 0.27 11.08
CA ASN A 217 -12.12 1.30 10.12
C ASN A 217 -10.64 1.71 10.24
N TYR A 218 -10.09 1.72 11.45
CA TYR A 218 -8.69 2.11 11.65
C TYR A 218 -7.72 1.10 11.01
N TYR A 219 -8.02 -0.20 11.06
CA TYR A 219 -7.22 -1.21 10.36
C TYR A 219 -7.45 -1.17 8.85
N HIS A 220 -8.65 -0.78 8.38
CA HIS A 220 -8.85 -0.53 6.95
C HIS A 220 -7.93 0.57 6.41
N GLN A 221 -7.77 1.66 7.15
CA GLN A 221 -6.85 2.74 6.77
C GLN A 221 -5.40 2.25 6.69
N VAL A 222 -4.98 1.39 7.62
CA VAL A 222 -3.63 0.78 7.59
C VAL A 222 -3.45 -0.13 6.36
N LEU A 223 -4.48 -0.91 6.01
CA LEU A 223 -4.46 -1.85 4.87
C LEU A 223 -4.81 -1.19 3.52
N GLU A 224 -5.13 0.10 3.50
CA GLU A 224 -5.36 0.84 2.25
C GLU A 224 -4.05 1.30 1.59
N GLY A 225 -2.94 1.32 2.33
CA GLY A 225 -1.61 1.62 1.79
C GLY A 225 -1.27 3.11 1.74
N GLY A 226 -2.26 3.98 1.96
CA GLY A 226 -2.09 5.41 2.12
C GLY A 226 -1.31 6.06 0.97
N LYS A 227 -0.30 6.87 1.31
CA LYS A 227 0.56 7.54 0.33
C LYS A 227 1.72 6.64 -0.08
N THR A 228 2.29 6.94 -1.24
CA THR A 228 3.55 6.36 -1.70
C THR A 228 4.65 6.60 -0.65
N PRO A 229 5.55 5.64 -0.39
CA PRO A 229 6.64 5.86 0.55
C PRO A 229 7.45 7.07 0.11
N SER A 230 7.75 8.00 1.02
CA SER A 230 8.53 9.20 0.70
C SER A 230 9.60 9.45 1.74
N GLU A 231 10.59 10.28 1.42
CA GLU A 231 11.61 10.77 2.37
C GLU A 231 12.34 9.65 3.14
N GLY A 232 12.61 8.51 2.48
CA GLY A 232 13.31 7.39 3.10
C GLY A 232 12.50 6.62 4.14
N GLN A 233 11.17 6.79 4.19
CA GLN A 233 10.27 6.02 5.06
C GLN A 233 10.48 4.50 4.93
N PHE A 234 10.77 4.01 3.72
CA PHE A 234 11.10 2.60 3.48
C PHE A 234 12.32 2.16 4.31
N PHE A 235 13.41 2.92 4.28
CA PHE A 235 14.63 2.59 5.00
C PHE A 235 14.48 2.71 6.51
N HIS A 236 13.73 3.71 6.98
CA HIS A 236 13.37 3.82 8.39
C HIS A 236 12.61 2.59 8.87
N LYS A 237 11.61 2.16 8.09
CA LYS A 237 10.81 0.99 8.42
C LYS A 237 11.63 -0.29 8.33
N LEU A 238 12.46 -0.42 7.30
CA LEU A 238 13.33 -1.57 7.10
C LEU A 238 14.26 -1.78 8.31
N ALA A 239 14.92 -0.73 8.79
CA ALA A 239 15.85 -0.85 9.91
C ALA A 239 15.15 -1.29 11.20
N HIS A 240 13.95 -0.76 11.45
CA HIS A 240 13.12 -1.17 12.56
C HIS A 240 12.64 -2.63 12.43
N MET A 241 12.28 -3.05 11.22
CA MET A 241 11.86 -4.45 10.97
C MET A 241 13.03 -5.42 11.10
N CYS A 242 14.24 -5.05 10.67
CA CYS A 242 15.44 -5.86 10.86
C CYS A 242 15.73 -6.08 12.35
N PHE A 243 15.58 -5.02 13.17
CA PHE A 243 15.69 -5.12 14.62
C PHE A 243 14.62 -6.01 15.25
N ALA A 244 13.35 -5.83 14.86
CA ALA A 244 12.23 -6.62 15.40
C ALA A 244 12.34 -8.12 15.07
N VAL A 245 12.86 -8.47 13.89
CA VAL A 245 13.07 -9.87 13.48
C VAL A 245 14.40 -10.44 14.02
N GLN A 246 15.30 -9.58 14.52
CA GLN A 246 16.68 -9.91 14.90
C GLN A 246 17.45 -10.55 13.74
N LEU A 247 17.44 -9.86 12.59
CA LEU A 247 17.86 -10.42 11.31
C LEU A 247 19.31 -10.95 11.34
N SER A 248 20.23 -10.18 11.90
CA SER A 248 21.66 -10.49 12.04
C SER A 248 21.95 -11.80 12.79
N SER A 249 21.05 -12.23 13.66
CA SER A 249 21.25 -13.44 14.47
C SER A 249 21.01 -14.73 13.70
N CYS A 250 20.17 -14.69 12.66
CA CYS A 250 19.60 -15.90 12.07
C CYS A 250 19.58 -15.91 10.54
N PHE A 251 19.84 -14.77 9.89
CA PHE A 251 19.73 -14.61 8.46
C PHE A 251 20.93 -13.84 7.92
N SER A 252 21.37 -14.20 6.72
CA SER A 252 22.29 -13.39 5.94
C SER A 252 21.70 -12.00 5.63
N THR A 253 22.48 -10.96 5.87
CA THR A 253 22.09 -9.55 5.69
C THR A 253 22.82 -8.86 4.54
N TYR A 254 23.60 -9.61 3.76
CA TYR A 254 24.48 -9.05 2.72
C TYR A 254 23.68 -8.59 1.51
N VAL A 255 23.98 -7.38 1.05
CA VAL A 255 23.42 -6.78 -0.17
C VAL A 255 24.47 -6.81 -1.28
N SER A 256 24.09 -7.31 -2.46
CA SER A 256 24.97 -7.35 -3.63
C SER A 256 25.12 -5.97 -4.25
N TYR A 257 26.26 -5.31 -4.00
CA TYR A 257 26.53 -3.99 -4.61
C TYR A 257 26.79 -4.07 -6.11
N GLU A 258 27.37 -5.16 -6.61
CA GLU A 258 27.66 -5.35 -8.04
C GLU A 258 26.36 -5.35 -8.86
N ALA A 259 25.36 -6.11 -8.41
CA ALA A 259 24.06 -6.18 -9.07
C ALA A 259 23.32 -4.83 -9.04
N LEU A 260 23.39 -4.09 -7.93
CA LEU A 260 22.78 -2.77 -7.83
C LEU A 260 23.48 -1.75 -8.73
N THR A 261 24.80 -1.78 -8.77
CA THR A 261 25.59 -0.83 -9.59
C THR A 261 25.36 -1.08 -11.07
N LEU A 262 25.28 -2.34 -11.49
CA LEU A 262 24.88 -2.72 -12.86
C LEU A 262 23.47 -2.23 -13.20
N LYS A 263 22.53 -2.36 -12.26
CA LYS A 263 21.16 -1.89 -12.45
C LYS A 263 21.10 -0.36 -12.61
N LEU A 264 21.84 0.37 -11.78
CA LEU A 264 21.94 1.84 -11.89
C LEU A 264 22.62 2.26 -13.18
N LEU A 265 23.64 1.52 -13.63
CA LEU A 265 24.33 1.77 -14.90
C LEU A 265 23.35 1.75 -16.08
N PHE A 266 22.55 0.68 -16.21
CA PHE A 266 21.58 0.56 -17.29
C PHE A 266 20.41 1.52 -17.16
N ALA A 267 19.99 1.84 -15.93
CA ALA A 267 18.93 2.81 -15.69
C ALA A 267 19.32 4.23 -16.14
N VAL A 268 20.59 4.60 -15.95
CA VAL A 268 21.13 5.94 -16.28
C VAL A 268 21.77 5.98 -17.67
N LYS A 269 22.06 4.81 -18.26
CA LYS A 269 22.72 4.63 -19.57
C LYS A 269 24.14 5.23 -19.58
N LEU A 270 24.95 4.92 -18.57
CA LEU A 270 26.35 5.34 -18.50
C LEU A 270 27.31 4.27 -19.07
N PRO A 271 28.58 4.61 -19.35
CA PRO A 271 29.56 3.66 -19.87
C PRO A 271 29.92 2.58 -18.84
N PRO A 272 30.16 1.32 -19.27
CA PRO A 272 30.44 0.20 -18.36
C PRO A 272 31.70 0.36 -17.51
N GLN A 273 32.61 1.26 -17.91
CA GLN A 273 33.82 1.60 -17.13
C GLN A 273 33.50 2.04 -15.70
N ILE A 274 32.35 2.71 -15.49
CA ILE A 274 31.91 3.17 -14.17
C ILE A 274 31.74 2.01 -13.17
N LEU A 275 31.40 0.80 -13.63
CA LEU A 275 31.30 -0.36 -12.73
C LEU A 275 32.63 -0.66 -12.04
N PHE A 276 33.73 -0.57 -12.79
CA PHE A 276 35.07 -0.79 -12.26
C PHE A 276 35.51 0.37 -11.38
N ASP A 277 35.19 1.61 -11.78
CA ASP A 277 35.49 2.80 -10.97
C ASP A 277 34.77 2.74 -9.60
N VAL A 278 33.51 2.29 -9.56
CA VAL A 278 32.78 2.09 -8.29
C VAL A 278 33.43 1.01 -7.45
N LYS A 279 33.79 -0.14 -8.03
CA LYS A 279 34.45 -1.24 -7.32
C LYS A 279 35.80 -0.81 -6.75
N GLU A 280 36.57 -0.04 -7.50
CA GLU A 280 37.85 0.51 -7.04
C GLU A 280 37.64 1.50 -5.89
N LEU A 281 36.65 2.38 -6.00
CA LEU A 281 36.34 3.39 -4.97
C LEU A 281 35.86 2.76 -3.66
N ILE A 282 35.07 1.68 -3.73
CA ILE A 282 34.71 0.85 -2.57
C ILE A 282 35.97 0.23 -1.94
N ARG A 283 36.88 -0.34 -2.76
CA ARG A 283 38.15 -0.91 -2.29
C ARG A 283 39.02 0.13 -1.59
N ILE A 284 39.15 1.33 -2.15
CA ILE A 284 39.91 2.46 -1.56
C ILE A 284 39.29 2.92 -0.24
N SER A 285 37.97 2.84 -0.10
CA SER A 285 37.28 3.17 1.14
C SER A 285 37.56 2.18 2.29
N GLY A 286 38.20 1.05 1.99
CA GLY A 286 38.45 -0.04 2.94
C GLY A 286 37.18 -0.85 3.26
N GLU A 287 36.11 -0.70 2.47
CA GLU A 287 34.90 -1.50 2.62
C GLU A 287 35.03 -2.79 1.81
N SER A 288 34.82 -3.93 2.46
CA SER A 288 34.66 -5.23 1.80
C SER A 288 33.19 -5.54 1.51
N ASP A 289 32.92 -6.57 0.73
CA ASP A 289 31.57 -7.07 0.44
C ASP A 289 30.73 -7.28 1.71
N SER A 290 31.36 -7.66 2.84
CA SER A 290 30.70 -7.82 4.13
C SER A 290 30.28 -6.52 4.83
N SER A 291 30.66 -5.36 4.29
CA SER A 291 30.32 -4.03 4.82
C SER A 291 28.93 -3.55 4.39
N PHE A 292 28.38 -4.15 3.33
CA PHE A 292 27.06 -3.86 2.80
C PHE A 292 26.02 -4.80 3.42
N CYS A 293 25.77 -4.59 4.71
CA CYS A 293 24.72 -5.30 5.44
C CYS A 293 23.50 -4.40 5.67
N LEU A 294 22.33 -5.04 5.80
CA LEU A 294 21.14 -4.38 6.30
C LEU A 294 21.38 -3.80 7.71
N TYR A 295 20.98 -2.54 7.88
CA TYR A 295 21.18 -1.80 9.12
C TYR A 295 20.04 -2.07 10.10
N GLU A 296 20.37 -2.50 11.31
CA GLU A 296 19.40 -2.70 12.40
C GLU A 296 19.32 -1.45 13.28
N ASN A 297 18.10 -0.98 13.53
CA ASN A 297 17.88 0.13 14.45
C ASN A 297 16.64 -0.11 15.29
N HIS A 298 16.76 0.07 16.60
CA HIS A 298 15.63 0.03 17.51
C HIS A 298 14.71 1.26 17.35
N ARG A 299 15.25 2.41 16.93
CA ARG A 299 14.46 3.64 16.78
C ARG A 299 13.59 3.59 15.52
N GLU A 300 12.37 4.13 15.60
CA GLU A 300 11.44 4.24 14.46
C GLU A 300 11.99 5.11 13.32
N ARG A 301 12.87 6.06 13.63
CA ARG A 301 13.58 6.89 12.65
C ARG A 301 15.06 6.56 12.65
N VAL A 302 15.59 6.36 11.46
CA VAL A 302 17.03 6.20 11.24
C VAL A 302 17.63 7.58 11.09
N GLU A 303 18.33 8.05 12.12
CA GLU A 303 19.05 9.34 12.08
C GLU A 303 20.24 9.31 11.10
N ARG A 304 20.62 8.12 10.61
CA ARG A 304 21.81 7.88 9.79
C ARG A 304 21.46 7.13 8.52
N LEU A 305 20.73 7.77 7.60
CA LEU A 305 20.37 7.17 6.31
C LEU A 305 21.59 6.73 5.50
N TYR A 306 22.74 7.38 5.70
CA TYR A 306 24.02 7.00 5.10
C TYR A 306 24.55 5.62 5.55
N GLN A 307 23.93 4.94 6.52
CA GLN A 307 24.31 3.57 6.90
C GLN A 307 23.59 2.51 6.06
N CYS A 308 22.47 2.87 5.44
CA CYS A 308 21.71 1.96 4.58
C CYS A 308 22.56 1.55 3.36
N SER A 309 22.72 0.24 3.16
CA SER A 309 23.54 -0.34 2.08
C SER A 309 23.18 0.22 0.71
N ASP A 310 21.89 0.25 0.37
CA ASP A 310 21.43 0.61 -0.97
C ASP A 310 21.73 2.08 -1.29
N LEU A 311 21.54 2.96 -0.29
CA LEU A 311 21.86 4.39 -0.41
C LEU A 311 23.36 4.65 -0.43
N ARG A 312 24.16 3.86 0.31
CA ARG A 312 25.62 3.91 0.22
C ARG A 312 26.12 3.52 -1.16
N ILE A 313 25.59 2.44 -1.73
CA ILE A 313 25.96 1.97 -3.08
C ILE A 313 25.57 3.02 -4.12
N ALA A 314 24.37 3.60 -4.02
CA ALA A 314 23.95 4.70 -4.89
C ALA A 314 24.85 5.94 -4.73
N ALA A 315 25.25 6.28 -3.50
CA ALA A 315 26.19 7.38 -3.24
C ALA A 315 27.58 7.10 -3.83
N TYR A 316 28.09 5.87 -3.71
CA TYR A 316 29.33 5.44 -4.34
C TYR A 316 29.28 5.56 -5.87
N PHE A 317 28.16 5.18 -6.48
CA PHE A 317 27.92 5.33 -7.92
C PHE A 317 27.98 6.80 -8.38
N ILE A 318 27.31 7.70 -7.66
CA ILE A 318 27.32 9.14 -7.98
C ILE A 318 28.73 9.72 -7.84
N LEU A 319 29.44 9.38 -6.76
CA LEU A 319 30.80 9.88 -6.56
C LEU A 319 31.79 9.32 -7.59
N ALA A 320 31.64 8.07 -8.02
CA ALA A 320 32.48 7.49 -9.07
C ALA A 320 32.36 8.29 -10.38
N VAL A 321 31.13 8.60 -10.81
CA VAL A 321 30.88 9.44 -11.99
C VAL A 321 31.48 10.83 -11.80
N ARG A 322 31.24 11.46 -10.64
CA ARG A 322 31.79 12.79 -10.33
C ARG A 322 33.31 12.82 -10.39
N TYR A 323 33.98 11.85 -9.76
CA TYR A 323 35.44 11.79 -9.76
C TYR A 323 36.02 11.45 -11.12
N LYS A 324 35.35 10.61 -11.91
CA LYS A 324 35.77 10.31 -13.28
C LYS A 324 35.72 11.55 -14.19
N ILE A 325 34.69 12.40 -14.05
CA ILE A 325 34.62 13.69 -14.75
C ILE A 325 35.78 14.60 -14.31
N LEU A 326 36.05 14.66 -13.00
CA LEU A 326 37.11 15.52 -12.46
C LEU A 326 38.54 15.05 -12.80
N GLN A 327 38.71 13.78 -13.17
CA GLN A 327 39.97 13.25 -13.72
C GLN A 327 40.25 13.74 -15.15
N ASP A 328 39.29 14.44 -15.79
CA ASP A 328 39.39 15.04 -17.12
C ASP A 328 39.73 14.03 -18.24
N ASP A 329 39.20 12.81 -18.14
CA ASP A 329 39.29 11.82 -19.23
C ASP A 329 38.55 12.35 -20.47
N PRO A 330 39.25 12.61 -21.60
CA PRO A 330 38.65 13.20 -22.78
C PRO A 330 37.47 12.41 -23.33
N PHE A 331 37.49 11.07 -23.23
CA PHE A 331 36.39 10.24 -23.71
C PHE A 331 35.16 10.39 -22.80
N PHE A 332 35.36 10.25 -21.49
CA PHE A 332 34.28 10.28 -20.52
C PHE A 332 33.60 11.65 -20.46
N VAL A 333 34.36 12.74 -20.55
CA VAL A 333 33.81 14.11 -20.57
C VAL A 333 32.93 14.34 -21.81
N ASN A 334 33.39 13.93 -23.00
CA ASN A 334 32.58 14.04 -24.22
C ASN A 334 31.32 13.15 -24.13
N TYR A 335 31.44 11.96 -23.54
CA TYR A 335 30.30 11.08 -23.30
C TYR A 335 29.26 11.75 -22.40
N CYS A 336 29.69 12.32 -21.27
CA CYS A 336 28.78 13.00 -20.35
C CYS A 336 28.11 14.23 -20.99
N LEU A 337 28.79 14.95 -21.89
CA LEU A 337 28.18 16.04 -22.66
C LEU A 337 27.04 15.52 -23.55
N ALA A 338 27.31 14.52 -24.40
CA ALA A 338 26.30 13.90 -25.25
C ALA A 338 25.13 13.32 -24.43
N TRP A 339 25.43 12.66 -23.31
CA TRP A 339 24.44 12.11 -22.38
C TRP A 339 23.56 13.17 -21.72
N LEU A 340 24.09 14.37 -21.44
CA LEU A 340 23.31 15.48 -20.90
C LEU A 340 22.43 16.14 -21.97
N GLU A 341 22.86 16.17 -23.23
CA GLU A 341 22.12 16.77 -24.35
C GLU A 341 20.93 15.92 -24.79
N ILE A 342 21.12 14.61 -24.98
CA ILE A 342 20.08 13.71 -25.52
C ILE A 342 18.86 13.60 -24.59
N GLU A 343 19.08 13.48 -23.28
CA GLU A 343 17.98 13.41 -22.33
C GLU A 343 17.34 14.77 -22.04
N GLY A 344 17.92 15.88 -22.53
CA GLY A 344 17.31 17.20 -22.52
C GLY A 344 16.17 17.35 -23.53
N SER A 345 16.17 16.57 -24.61
CA SER A 345 15.14 16.60 -25.66
C SER A 345 14.02 15.58 -25.45
N GLU A 346 14.31 14.42 -24.86
CA GLU A 346 13.32 13.41 -24.50
C GLU A 346 13.67 12.75 -23.16
N ASP A 347 13.03 13.20 -22.09
CA ASP A 347 13.12 12.66 -20.73
C ASP A 347 12.36 11.30 -20.71
N SER A 348 12.74 10.36 -21.58
CA SER A 348 11.97 9.14 -21.87
C SER A 348 12.31 8.02 -20.89
N PRO A 349 11.42 7.70 -19.93
CA PRO A 349 11.65 6.61 -19.01
C PRO A 349 11.67 5.29 -19.79
N ALA A 350 12.66 4.46 -19.51
CA ALA A 350 12.84 3.18 -20.19
C ALA A 350 11.60 2.27 -20.09
N ALA A 351 10.85 2.37 -18.99
CA ALA A 351 9.62 1.63 -18.76
C ALA A 351 8.47 2.55 -18.31
N THR A 352 7.24 2.15 -18.63
CA THR A 352 6.01 2.80 -18.15
C THR A 352 5.93 2.83 -16.62
N GLU A 353 6.48 1.80 -15.96
CA GLU A 353 6.56 1.74 -14.50
C GLU A 353 7.46 2.83 -13.91
N ASP A 354 8.55 3.19 -14.59
CA ASP A 354 9.45 4.25 -14.15
C ASP A 354 8.76 5.62 -14.30
N LEU A 355 7.97 5.81 -15.36
CA LEU A 355 7.13 6.99 -15.54
C LEU A 355 6.14 7.15 -14.37
N VAL A 356 5.38 6.09 -14.08
CA VAL A 356 4.39 6.09 -12.98
C VAL A 356 5.07 6.32 -11.63
N THR A 357 6.24 5.74 -11.41
CA THR A 357 7.02 5.93 -10.17
C THR A 357 7.48 7.39 -10.04
N LYS A 358 7.98 8.00 -11.12
CA LYS A 358 8.35 9.42 -11.14
C LYS A 358 7.15 10.30 -10.81
N LEU A 359 6.01 10.08 -11.47
CA LEU A 359 4.76 10.83 -11.21
C LEU A 359 4.25 10.69 -9.77
N SER A 360 4.44 9.52 -9.18
CA SER A 360 4.03 9.22 -7.80
C SER A 360 4.78 10.05 -6.74
N HIS A 361 6.00 10.50 -7.06
CA HIS A 361 6.83 11.30 -6.16
C HIS A 361 6.87 12.79 -6.56
N ASP A 362 6.81 13.07 -7.86
CA ASP A 362 6.85 14.43 -8.44
C ASP A 362 5.46 15.10 -8.55
N ALA A 363 4.39 14.48 -8.01
CA ALA A 363 3.02 15.00 -8.11
C ALA A 363 2.85 16.47 -7.65
N ALA A 364 3.66 16.92 -6.69
CA ALA A 364 3.67 18.31 -6.23
C ALA A 364 4.42 19.27 -7.18
N SER A 365 5.32 18.75 -8.02
CA SER A 365 6.17 19.50 -8.95
C SER A 365 5.64 19.53 -10.39
N LEU A 366 4.61 18.73 -10.69
CA LEU A 366 3.90 18.73 -11.99
C LEU A 366 3.36 20.12 -12.39
N HIS A 367 3.07 21.00 -11.43
CA HIS A 367 2.63 22.37 -11.71
C HIS A 367 3.78 23.30 -12.15
N GLN A 368 5.04 22.96 -11.87
CA GLN A 368 6.22 23.78 -12.18
C GLN A 368 7.01 23.26 -13.37
N ASN A 369 6.94 21.96 -13.64
CA ASN A 369 7.64 21.36 -14.77
C ASN A 369 6.69 21.26 -15.97
N ASN A 370 7.03 21.94 -17.07
CA ASN A 370 6.45 21.73 -18.39
C ASN A 370 6.85 20.34 -18.92
N HIS A 371 6.41 19.27 -18.27
CA HIS A 371 6.61 17.89 -18.73
C HIS A 371 5.82 17.69 -20.02
N ARG A 372 6.49 17.81 -21.16
CA ARG A 372 5.95 17.40 -22.46
C ARG A 372 6.15 15.89 -22.56
N TRP A 373 5.09 15.11 -22.36
CA TRP A 373 5.11 13.70 -22.69
C TRP A 373 5.10 13.53 -24.19
N SER A 374 5.78 12.49 -24.69
CA SER A 374 5.59 12.06 -26.07
C SER A 374 4.21 11.39 -26.22
N ASP A 375 3.70 11.34 -27.44
CA ASP A 375 2.42 10.67 -27.73
C ASP A 375 2.46 9.19 -27.31
N GLN A 376 3.61 8.54 -27.50
CA GLN A 376 3.83 7.15 -27.07
C GLN A 376 3.79 6.99 -25.54
N GLN A 377 4.41 7.89 -24.79
CA GLN A 377 4.37 7.85 -23.33
C GLN A 377 2.96 8.08 -22.78
N THR A 378 2.21 8.99 -23.42
CA THR A 378 0.83 9.30 -23.04
C THR A 378 -0.06 8.08 -23.27
N THR A 379 0.03 7.44 -24.44
CA THR A 379 -0.73 6.22 -24.75
C THR A 379 -0.36 5.07 -23.82
N ASP A 380 0.92 4.85 -23.56
CA ASP A 380 1.39 3.82 -22.63
C ASP A 380 0.92 4.06 -21.18
N TYR A 381 0.86 5.32 -20.74
CA TYR A 381 0.31 5.69 -19.43
C TYR A 381 -1.21 5.45 -19.36
N LEU A 382 -1.95 5.80 -20.41
CA LEU A 382 -3.40 5.56 -20.49
C LEU A 382 -3.72 4.06 -20.49
N ASP A 383 -2.95 3.25 -21.21
CA ASP A 383 -3.05 1.79 -21.18
C ASP A 383 -2.81 1.24 -19.76
N TRP A 384 -1.80 1.77 -19.05
CA TRP A 384 -1.56 1.40 -17.65
C TRP A 384 -2.73 1.79 -16.75
N MET A 385 -3.28 3.00 -16.93
CA MET A 385 -4.42 3.52 -16.17
C MET A 385 -5.65 2.62 -16.34
N GLU A 386 -5.91 2.17 -17.56
CA GLU A 386 -7.01 1.26 -17.88
C GLU A 386 -6.83 -0.11 -17.23
N GLN A 387 -5.62 -0.69 -17.33
CA GLN A 387 -5.36 -2.06 -16.87
C GLN A 387 -5.23 -2.18 -15.35
N HIS A 388 -4.59 -1.21 -14.68
CA HIS A 388 -4.19 -1.35 -13.27
C HIS A 388 -4.98 -0.40 -12.35
N PHE A 389 -5.18 0.86 -12.76
CA PHE A 389 -5.79 1.87 -11.90
C PHE A 389 -7.33 1.79 -11.87
N LEU A 390 -7.99 1.67 -13.03
CA LEU A 390 -9.45 1.61 -13.12
C LEU A 390 -10.06 0.42 -12.35
N PRO A 391 -9.54 -0.82 -12.42
CA PRO A 391 -10.08 -1.95 -11.66
C PRO A 391 -9.97 -1.74 -10.14
N ALA A 392 -8.88 -1.11 -9.67
CA ALA A 392 -8.69 -0.80 -8.26
C ALA A 392 -9.62 0.34 -7.78
N SER A 393 -9.96 1.29 -8.66
CA SER A 393 -10.86 2.41 -8.34
C SER A 393 -12.35 2.01 -8.37
N THR A 394 -12.76 1.27 -9.40
CA THR A 394 -14.16 0.86 -9.63
C THR A 394 -14.69 -0.04 -8.53
N LYS A 395 -13.90 -1.03 -8.07
CA LYS A 395 -14.28 -1.91 -6.94
C LYS A 395 -14.69 -1.14 -5.68
N THR A 396 -14.00 -0.04 -5.37
CA THR A 396 -14.33 0.81 -4.21
C THR A 396 -15.69 1.50 -4.39
N GLN A 397 -15.99 1.97 -5.60
CA GLN A 397 -17.19 2.76 -5.87
C GLN A 397 -18.45 1.89 -5.97
N THR A 398 -18.36 0.70 -6.56
CA THR A 398 -19.53 -0.17 -6.76
C THR A 398 -20.15 -0.64 -5.44
N GLU A 399 -19.34 -0.89 -4.41
CA GLU A 399 -19.84 -1.35 -3.11
C GLU A 399 -20.62 -0.26 -2.34
N ALA A 400 -20.26 1.01 -2.51
CA ALA A 400 -20.89 2.13 -1.81
C ALA A 400 -22.13 2.69 -2.53
N GLN A 401 -22.26 2.45 -3.84
CA GLN A 401 -23.34 3.02 -4.65
C GLN A 401 -24.65 2.24 -4.56
N THR A 402 -25.76 2.99 -4.50
CA THR A 402 -27.12 2.46 -4.67
C THR A 402 -27.30 1.85 -6.06
N ILE A 403 -28.33 1.02 -6.23
CA ILE A 403 -28.61 0.35 -7.51
C ILE A 403 -28.80 1.37 -8.64
N ASP A 404 -29.51 2.47 -8.37
CA ASP A 404 -29.74 3.54 -9.35
C ASP A 404 -28.43 4.24 -9.74
N HIS A 405 -27.54 4.51 -8.78
CA HIS A 405 -26.21 5.08 -9.06
C HIS A 405 -25.36 4.13 -9.92
N ARG A 406 -25.44 2.81 -9.71
CA ARG A 406 -24.74 1.83 -10.55
C ARG A 406 -25.31 1.78 -11.97
N ILE A 407 -26.63 1.91 -12.12
CA ILE A 407 -27.26 1.97 -13.44
C ILE A 407 -26.86 3.26 -14.17
N ALA A 408 -26.86 4.39 -13.46
CA ALA A 408 -26.42 5.67 -14.01
C ALA A 408 -24.94 5.65 -14.42
N SER A 409 -24.05 5.12 -13.57
CA SER A 409 -22.62 5.00 -13.91
C SER A 409 -22.39 4.06 -15.08
N LYS A 410 -23.10 2.92 -15.15
CA LYS A 410 -23.06 2.03 -16.32
C LYS A 410 -23.52 2.72 -17.60
N LYS A 411 -24.60 3.52 -17.55
CA LYS A 411 -25.05 4.31 -18.70
C LYS A 411 -24.03 5.36 -19.10
N LEU A 412 -23.40 6.04 -18.15
CA LEU A 412 -22.32 7.00 -18.43
C LEU A 412 -21.12 6.32 -19.10
N TYR A 413 -20.68 5.16 -18.61
CA TYR A 413 -19.61 4.39 -19.27
C TYR A 413 -20.02 3.92 -20.66
N SER A 414 -21.30 3.62 -20.90
CA SER A 414 -21.78 3.29 -22.26
C SER A 414 -21.81 4.48 -23.22
N MET A 415 -21.90 5.73 -22.70
CA MET A 415 -21.80 6.94 -23.53
C MET A 415 -20.36 7.23 -23.97
N PHE A 416 -19.37 6.77 -23.18
CA PHE A 416 -17.94 6.96 -23.44
C PHE A 416 -17.23 5.60 -23.42
N PRO A 417 -17.37 4.79 -24.50
CA PRO A 417 -16.74 3.48 -24.55
C PRO A 417 -15.21 3.61 -24.43
N LEU A 418 -14.62 2.80 -23.55
CA LEU A 418 -13.17 2.73 -23.33
C LEU A 418 -12.46 1.91 -24.43
N GLU A 419 -13.19 1.07 -25.15
CA GLU A 419 -12.64 0.34 -26.29
C GLU A 419 -12.27 1.33 -27.40
N LYS A 420 -10.99 1.34 -27.78
CA LYS A 420 -10.57 1.91 -29.07
C LYS A 420 -11.48 1.33 -30.15
N ALA A 421 -12.02 2.18 -31.02
CA ALA A 421 -12.55 1.74 -32.31
C ALA A 421 -11.54 0.75 -32.94
N PRO A 422 -12.00 -0.29 -33.66
CA PRO A 422 -11.15 -1.38 -34.13
C PRO A 422 -10.25 -0.95 -35.30
N THR A 423 -9.34 -0.01 -35.04
CA THR A 423 -8.37 0.53 -36.00
C THR A 423 -6.92 0.31 -35.57
N GLY A 424 -6.66 -0.44 -34.50
CA GLY A 424 -5.32 -0.92 -34.14
C GLY A 424 -5.36 -2.43 -33.88
N SER A 425 -4.81 -3.22 -34.80
CA SER A 425 -4.76 -4.67 -34.70
C SER A 425 -3.92 -5.10 -33.48
N ALA A 426 -4.17 -6.30 -32.97
CA ALA A 426 -3.35 -6.94 -31.93
C ALA A 426 -1.86 -7.08 -32.30
N GLU A 427 -1.47 -6.75 -33.53
CA GLU A 427 -0.10 -6.70 -34.03
C GLU A 427 0.70 -5.52 -33.43
N ASP A 428 0.07 -4.39 -33.07
CA ASP A 428 0.76 -3.23 -32.47
C ASP A 428 1.22 -3.45 -31.01
N ARG A 429 0.72 -4.48 -30.32
CA ARG A 429 1.25 -4.84 -28.99
C ARG A 429 2.54 -5.66 -29.07
N ALA A 430 2.81 -6.30 -30.21
CA ALA A 430 4.03 -7.07 -30.44
C ALA A 430 5.23 -6.21 -30.88
N THR A 431 5.01 -4.94 -31.22
CA THR A 431 6.04 -4.00 -31.67
C THR A 431 6.64 -3.14 -30.55
N ARG A 432 6.23 -3.32 -29.29
CA ARG A 432 6.82 -2.56 -28.18
C ARG A 432 8.28 -3.00 -27.94
N PRO A 433 9.26 -2.10 -28.06
CA PRO A 433 10.66 -2.46 -27.87
C PRO A 433 10.90 -2.92 -26.43
N SER A 434 11.68 -3.99 -26.28
CA SER A 434 12.10 -4.52 -24.98
C SER A 434 12.93 -3.47 -24.23
N TYR A 435 13.08 -3.66 -22.91
CA TYR A 435 14.00 -2.84 -22.10
C TYR A 435 15.42 -2.86 -22.69
N VAL A 436 15.86 -4.00 -23.21
CA VAL A 436 17.18 -4.15 -23.84
C VAL A 436 17.25 -3.31 -25.12
N ASP A 437 16.24 -3.40 -25.99
CA ASP A 437 16.20 -2.67 -27.26
C ASP A 437 16.25 -1.16 -27.01
N LYS A 438 15.43 -0.65 -26.09
CA LYS A 438 15.45 0.78 -25.69
C LYS A 438 16.78 1.21 -25.10
N THR A 439 17.43 0.33 -24.35
CA THR A 439 18.74 0.62 -23.76
C THR A 439 19.81 0.67 -24.86
N GLN A 440 19.76 -0.25 -25.83
CA GLN A 440 20.65 -0.27 -26.99
C GLN A 440 20.47 0.95 -27.88
N GLU A 441 19.23 1.32 -28.21
CA GLU A 441 18.89 2.52 -28.98
C GLU A 441 19.48 3.77 -28.30
N ALA A 442 19.31 3.92 -26.99
CA ALA A 442 19.88 5.06 -26.27
C ALA A 442 21.42 5.08 -26.29
N TYR A 443 22.09 3.91 -26.21
CA TYR A 443 23.54 3.85 -26.37
C TYR A 443 24.00 4.20 -27.79
N LEU A 444 23.22 3.83 -28.82
CA LEU A 444 23.47 4.19 -30.21
C LEU A 444 23.30 5.69 -30.44
N GLU A 445 22.23 6.31 -29.92
CA GLU A 445 22.03 7.76 -29.98
C GLU A 445 23.19 8.53 -29.35
N ILE A 446 23.68 8.08 -28.19
CA ILE A 446 24.86 8.68 -27.54
C ILE A 446 26.11 8.47 -28.39
N SER A 447 26.28 7.29 -28.99
CA SER A 447 27.39 7.01 -29.90
C SER A 447 27.38 7.91 -31.14
N ASP A 448 26.21 8.14 -31.72
CA ASP A 448 26.04 9.02 -32.89
C ASP A 448 26.32 10.48 -32.53
N ALA A 449 25.83 10.96 -31.39
CA ALA A 449 26.15 12.28 -30.88
C ALA A 449 27.66 12.47 -30.61
N LEU A 450 28.34 11.41 -30.16
CA LEU A 450 29.80 11.42 -30.01
C LEU A 450 30.54 11.48 -31.35
N ALA A 451 30.05 10.76 -32.37
CA ALA A 451 30.64 10.74 -33.71
C ALA A 451 30.46 12.09 -34.44
N HIS A 452 29.31 12.73 -34.26
CA HIS A 452 28.99 14.03 -34.88
C HIS A 452 29.58 15.24 -34.15
N GLY A 453 30.27 15.02 -33.02
CA GLY A 453 31.24 15.95 -32.45
C GLY A 453 30.63 17.13 -31.72
N VAL A 454 30.21 16.91 -30.46
CA VAL A 454 29.98 17.99 -29.50
C VAL A 454 31.31 18.68 -29.19
N ARG A 455 31.63 19.74 -29.94
CA ARG A 455 32.82 20.59 -29.75
C ARG A 455 32.50 21.71 -28.74
N VAL A 456 32.57 21.40 -27.44
CA VAL A 456 32.53 22.44 -26.38
C VAL A 456 33.96 22.66 -25.83
N PRO A 457 34.38 23.90 -25.49
CA PRO A 457 35.75 24.19 -25.05
C PRO A 457 36.11 23.49 -23.72
N ARG A 458 37.12 22.61 -23.78
CA ARG A 458 37.39 21.50 -22.83
C ARG A 458 37.84 21.85 -21.40
N GLN A 459 38.31 23.05 -21.07
CA GLN A 459 39.09 23.24 -19.83
C GLN A 459 38.49 24.14 -18.73
N LYS A 460 37.38 24.85 -19.00
CA LYS A 460 36.73 25.72 -17.98
C LYS A 460 35.39 25.21 -17.46
N GLN A 461 34.87 24.11 -18.01
CA GLN A 461 33.52 23.62 -17.71
C GLN A 461 33.49 22.27 -16.97
N THR A 462 34.60 21.54 -16.84
CA THR A 462 34.66 20.24 -16.14
C THR A 462 34.02 20.25 -14.74
N PRO A 463 34.27 21.24 -13.85
CA PRO A 463 33.59 21.27 -12.54
C PRO A 463 32.10 21.58 -12.64
N MET A 464 31.67 22.40 -13.61
CA MET A 464 30.26 22.70 -13.85
C MET A 464 29.53 21.48 -14.42
N LEU A 465 30.17 20.74 -15.33
CA LEU A 465 29.68 19.48 -15.88
C LEU A 465 29.50 18.44 -14.78
N ALA A 466 30.48 18.31 -13.87
CA ALA A 466 30.39 17.40 -12.74
C ALA A 466 29.18 17.73 -11.84
N GLN A 467 28.90 19.03 -11.60
CA GLN A 467 27.73 19.46 -10.84
C GLN A 467 26.41 19.17 -11.57
N LEU A 468 26.35 19.38 -12.88
CA LEU A 468 25.16 19.07 -13.69
C LEU A 468 24.89 17.56 -13.74
N ALA A 469 25.93 16.75 -13.95
CA ALA A 469 25.83 15.29 -13.92
C ALA A 469 25.40 14.79 -12.53
N GLU A 470 25.97 15.32 -11.45
CA GLU A 470 25.55 14.99 -10.08
C GLU A 470 24.10 15.38 -9.82
N ALA A 471 23.67 16.58 -10.21
CA ALA A 471 22.29 17.03 -10.04
C ALA A 471 21.29 16.13 -10.80
N LYS A 472 21.65 15.72 -12.02
CA LYS A 472 20.86 14.79 -12.83
C LYS A 472 20.77 13.40 -12.16
N LEU A 473 21.90 12.84 -11.74
CA LEU A 473 21.94 11.57 -11.02
C LEU A 473 21.14 11.61 -9.72
N LEU A 474 21.25 12.70 -8.97
CA LEU A 474 20.47 12.91 -7.74
C LEU A 474 18.98 12.89 -8.03
N ARG A 475 18.53 13.56 -9.10
CA ARG A 475 17.11 13.54 -9.52
C ARG A 475 16.67 12.12 -9.86
N GLU A 476 17.40 11.42 -10.73
CA GLU A 476 17.03 10.08 -11.21
C GLU A 476 17.05 9.02 -10.11
N ILE A 477 18.03 9.08 -9.21
CA ILE A 477 18.16 8.12 -8.11
C ILE A 477 17.15 8.44 -6.99
N SER A 478 16.84 9.71 -6.73
CA SER A 478 15.94 10.12 -5.64
C SER A 478 14.55 9.49 -5.74
N TYR A 479 13.89 9.56 -6.89
CA TYR A 479 12.55 8.97 -7.06
C TYR A 479 12.59 7.45 -7.04
N ARG A 480 13.64 6.82 -7.61
CA ARG A 480 13.77 5.34 -7.65
C ARG A 480 13.90 4.74 -6.25
N PHE A 481 14.57 5.44 -5.33
CA PHE A 481 14.73 4.99 -3.95
C PHE A 481 13.73 5.61 -2.98
N ALA A 482 12.80 6.45 -3.44
CA ALA A 482 11.85 7.18 -2.61
C ALA A 482 12.52 8.00 -1.49
N VAL A 483 13.63 8.65 -1.79
CA VAL A 483 14.44 9.48 -0.88
C VAL A 483 14.46 10.90 -1.40
N SER A 484 14.49 11.90 -0.51
CA SER A 484 14.58 13.29 -0.95
C SER A 484 16.00 13.63 -1.44
N GLN A 485 16.12 14.53 -2.41
CA GLN A 485 17.44 15.01 -2.87
C GLN A 485 18.36 15.49 -1.74
N PRO A 486 17.91 16.26 -0.72
CA PRO A 486 18.79 16.66 0.39
C PRO A 486 19.28 15.46 1.22
N GLN A 487 18.45 14.45 1.46
CA GLN A 487 18.87 13.22 2.18
C GLN A 487 19.97 12.48 1.42
N LEU A 488 19.87 12.40 0.09
CA LEU A 488 20.89 11.77 -0.74
C LEU A 488 22.20 12.59 -0.77
N ARG A 489 22.10 13.93 -0.83
CA ARG A 489 23.26 14.83 -0.71
C ARG A 489 23.99 14.71 0.63
N GLU A 490 23.24 14.56 1.72
CA GLU A 490 23.82 14.31 3.05
C GLU A 490 24.63 13.00 3.06
N CYS A 491 24.09 11.94 2.45
CA CYS A 491 24.81 10.67 2.30
C CYS A 491 26.11 10.83 1.50
N LEU A 492 26.08 11.59 0.39
CA LEU A 492 27.27 11.90 -0.41
C LEU A 492 28.32 12.65 0.40
N GLY A 493 27.93 13.70 1.12
CA GLY A 493 28.85 14.51 1.92
C GLY A 493 29.54 13.70 3.03
N HIS A 494 28.79 12.83 3.70
CA HIS A 494 29.36 11.95 4.73
C HIS A 494 30.35 10.94 4.13
N LEU A 495 30.00 10.33 3.00
CA LEU A 495 30.83 9.33 2.33
C LEU A 495 32.10 9.96 1.73
N GLN A 496 32.00 11.14 1.14
CA GLN A 496 33.17 11.93 0.68
C GLN A 496 34.11 12.26 1.84
N SER A 497 33.59 12.74 2.98
CA SER A 497 34.40 13.00 4.18
C SER A 497 35.14 11.75 4.66
N ARG A 498 34.46 10.59 4.61
CA ARG A 498 35.06 9.31 5.00
C ARG A 498 36.19 8.88 4.06
N ILE A 499 35.99 8.96 2.74
CA ILE A 499 37.03 8.64 1.75
C ILE A 499 38.27 9.54 1.96
N CYS A 500 38.07 10.84 2.16
CA CYS A 500 39.16 11.77 2.42
C CYS A 500 39.94 11.42 3.71
N LYS A 501 39.24 11.02 4.78
CA LYS A 501 39.88 10.59 6.04
C LYS A 501 40.70 9.33 5.86
N THR A 502 40.16 8.31 5.18
CA THR A 502 40.87 7.05 4.93
C THR A 502 42.14 7.29 4.11
N ARG A 503 42.06 8.13 3.06
CA ARG A 503 43.22 8.49 2.24
C ARG A 503 44.28 9.25 3.02
N ASN A 504 43.89 10.21 3.87
CA ASN A 504 44.83 10.92 4.73
C ASN A 504 45.51 9.98 5.74
N SER A 505 44.79 8.99 6.27
CA SER A 505 45.38 7.98 7.18
C SER A 505 46.37 7.05 6.48
N MET A 506 46.12 6.68 5.21
CA MET A 506 47.06 5.89 4.41
C MET A 506 48.31 6.68 4.05
N ASN A 507 48.18 7.97 3.72
CA ASN A 507 49.33 8.85 3.42
C ASN A 507 50.18 9.21 4.65
N CYS A 508 49.63 9.11 5.88
CA CYS A 508 50.40 9.30 7.13
C CYS A 508 51.09 8.01 7.61
N ALA A 509 50.72 6.85 7.07
CA ALA A 509 51.29 5.55 7.43
C ALA A 509 52.38 5.05 6.45
N SER A 510 52.57 5.78 5.34
CA SER A 510 53.66 5.68 4.37
C SER A 510 54.67 6.79 4.59
#